data_AF-A0A5E7VSG2-F1
#
_entry.id   AF-A0A5E7VSG2-F1
#
_cell.length_a   1.000
_cell.length_b   1.000
_cell.length_c   1.000
_cell.angle_alpha   90.00
_cell.angle_beta   90.00
_cell.angle_gamma   90.00
#
_symmetry.space_group_name_H-M   'P 1'
#
loop_
_entity.id
_entity.type
_entity.pdbx_description
1 polymer ?
#
loop_
_entity_poly.entity_id
_entity_poly.type
_entity_poly.pdbx_seq_one_letter_code
_entity_poly.pdbx_strand_id
1 'polypeptide(L)'
;MRWGTDNDGNLVYLRDIWPSSKEIADAVNQVNTAMFHQEYAEVFAGDEQWQAIEVPQAATYVWQDDSTYIQHPPFFDDIGGPPPVVKDITGARVLALLGDSVTTDHISLAGNIKADSPAGHYLRDKGVEPRDFNSYGSRRGNHQVMMRGTFANISIRNEMLGGKRRQHEPQGNFRNRLFSWLFLWLLIMQLRHDKVKC
;
A
#
# COMPACT_ATOMS: atom_id res chain seq x y z
N MET A 1 10.69 37.22 -5.04
CA MET A 1 9.62 36.95 -4.05
C MET A 1 10.20 37.14 -2.66
N ARG A 2 9.65 38.04 -1.84
CA ARG A 2 10.10 38.29 -0.45
C ARG A 2 9.61 37.14 0.43
N TRP A 3 10.49 36.57 1.26
CA TRP A 3 10.19 35.44 2.14
C TRP A 3 9.82 35.90 3.56
N GLY A 4 10.36 37.04 4.02
CA GLY A 4 10.00 37.59 5.32
C GLY A 4 10.82 38.81 5.72
N THR A 5 10.87 39.04 7.02
CA THR A 5 11.80 39.93 7.70
C THR A 5 12.50 39.15 8.81
N ASP A 6 13.79 39.38 8.99
CA ASP A 6 14.53 38.82 10.13
C ASP A 6 14.17 39.55 11.44
N ASN A 7 14.78 39.11 12.54
CA ASN A 7 14.58 39.70 13.87
C ASN A 7 15.10 41.15 13.97
N ASP A 8 15.97 41.56 13.05
CA ASP A 8 16.54 42.91 12.98
C ASP A 8 15.75 43.82 12.01
N GLY A 9 14.67 43.31 11.41
CA GLY A 9 13.80 44.04 10.50
C GLY A 9 14.31 44.09 9.05
N ASN A 10 15.39 43.40 8.71
CA ASN A 10 15.90 43.35 7.33
C ASN A 10 15.03 42.45 6.47
N LEU A 11 14.92 42.80 5.19
CA LEU A 11 14.18 42.02 4.21
C LEU A 11 14.96 40.75 3.84
N VAL A 12 14.34 39.59 4.04
CA VAL A 12 14.90 38.29 3.65
C VAL A 12 14.26 37.80 2.35
N TYR A 13 15.12 37.42 1.41
CA TYR A 13 14.79 36.84 0.11
C TYR A 13 15.27 35.39 0.04
N LEU A 14 14.67 34.59 -0.85
CA LEU A 14 15.08 33.19 -1.07
C LEU A 14 16.59 33.04 -1.35
N ARG A 15 17.16 33.97 -2.14
CA ARG A 15 18.59 33.95 -2.47
C ARG A 15 19.50 34.13 -1.25
N ASP A 16 18.99 34.73 -0.18
CA ASP A 16 19.79 35.03 1.02
C ASP A 16 19.91 33.79 1.92
N ILE A 17 19.05 32.78 1.72
CA ILE A 17 19.02 31.53 2.50
C ILE A 17 19.29 30.28 1.64
N TRP A 18 19.39 30.44 0.31
CA TRP A 18 19.64 29.33 -0.59
C TRP A 18 21.12 28.96 -0.56
N PRO A 19 21.50 27.75 -0.14
CA PRO A 19 22.90 27.38 -0.05
C PRO A 19 23.53 27.31 -1.43
N SER A 20 24.75 27.79 -1.54
CA SER A 20 25.57 27.64 -2.74
C SER A 20 26.00 26.19 -2.94
N SER A 21 26.37 25.82 -4.16
CA SER A 21 26.90 24.48 -4.45
C SER A 21 28.15 24.15 -3.64
N LYS A 22 28.95 25.15 -3.27
CA LYS A 22 30.14 24.99 -2.42
C LYS A 22 29.75 24.64 -0.99
N GLU A 23 28.80 25.37 -0.40
CA GLU A 23 28.32 25.09 0.97
C GLU A 23 27.70 23.69 1.08
N ILE A 24 26.97 23.25 0.04
CA ILE A 24 26.44 21.87 -0.03
C ILE A 24 27.58 20.86 -0.09
N ALA A 25 28.59 21.06 -0.95
CA ALA A 25 29.72 20.14 -1.08
C ALA A 25 30.54 20.06 0.21
N ASP A 26 30.80 21.20 0.86
CA ASP A 26 31.53 21.28 2.12
C ASP A 26 30.75 20.57 3.25
N ALA A 27 29.42 20.68 3.29
CA ALA A 27 28.59 19.94 4.25
C ALA A 27 28.58 18.43 3.98
N VAL A 28 28.49 18.00 2.72
CA VAL A 28 28.53 16.56 2.36
C VAL A 28 29.89 15.95 2.72
N ASN A 29 30.99 16.68 2.54
CA ASN A 29 32.33 16.22 2.91
C ASN A 29 32.54 16.02 4.42
N GLN A 30 31.67 16.59 5.27
CA GLN A 30 31.71 16.34 6.72
C GLN A 30 31.11 14.98 7.09
N VAL A 31 30.31 14.38 6.21
CA VAL A 31 29.78 13.03 6.40
C VAL A 31 30.90 12.02 6.26
N ASN A 32 31.15 11.27 7.32
CA ASN A 32 32.25 10.29 7.37
C ASN A 32 31.75 8.88 7.72
N THR A 33 32.61 7.89 7.49
CA THR A 33 32.31 6.47 7.71
C THR A 33 31.92 6.14 9.16
N ALA A 34 32.47 6.86 10.15
CA ALA A 34 32.15 6.61 11.56
C ALA A 34 30.69 6.95 11.88
N MET A 35 30.13 8.00 11.26
CA MET A 35 28.71 8.34 11.39
C MET A 35 27.82 7.19 10.90
N PHE A 36 28.16 6.56 9.78
CA PHE A 36 27.42 5.39 9.30
C PHE A 36 27.52 4.22 10.29
N HIS A 37 28.73 3.88 10.74
CA HIS A 37 28.91 2.77 11.68
C HIS A 37 28.11 2.95 12.97
N GLN A 38 28.03 4.19 13.48
CA GLN A 38 27.22 4.51 14.65
C GLN A 38 25.72 4.25 14.39
N GLU A 39 25.15 4.83 13.33
CA GLU A 39 23.72 4.65 13.01
C GLU A 39 23.37 3.17 12.76
N TYR A 40 24.21 2.44 12.02
CA TYR A 40 23.97 1.02 11.74
C TYR A 40 24.09 0.12 12.97
N ALA A 41 24.88 0.50 13.97
CA ALA A 41 25.00 -0.25 15.22
C ALA A 41 23.70 -0.20 16.05
N GLU A 42 22.93 0.89 15.93
CA GLU A 42 21.73 1.12 16.74
C GLU A 42 20.42 0.70 16.04
N VAL A 43 20.42 0.54 14.72
CA VAL A 43 19.23 0.17 13.92
C VAL A 43 18.49 -1.08 14.43
N PHE A 44 19.21 -2.06 14.98
CA PHE A 44 18.59 -3.30 15.48
C PHE A 44 18.16 -3.21 16.95
N ALA A 45 18.69 -2.25 17.72
CA ALA A 45 18.31 -2.10 19.11
C ALA A 45 16.86 -1.60 19.24
N GLY A 46 16.45 -0.68 18.35
CA GLY A 46 15.16 0.01 18.47
C GLY A 46 15.08 0.85 19.74
N ASP A 47 13.95 1.52 19.95
CA ASP A 47 13.68 2.28 21.17
C ASP A 47 13.04 1.40 22.27
N GLU A 48 12.77 1.99 23.43
CA GLU A 48 12.12 1.29 24.55
C GLU A 48 10.76 0.69 24.16
N GLN A 49 10.01 1.35 23.26
CA GLN A 49 8.70 0.88 22.81
C GLN A 49 8.84 -0.36 21.94
N TRP A 50 9.81 -0.37 21.00
CA TRP A 50 10.12 -1.52 20.16
C TRP A 50 10.56 -2.73 20.99
N GLN A 51 11.43 -2.52 21.97
CA GLN A 51 11.93 -3.58 22.85
C GLN A 51 10.85 -4.13 23.79
N ALA A 52 9.86 -3.32 24.15
CA ALA A 52 8.74 -3.72 25.01
C ALA A 52 7.66 -4.55 24.30
N ILE A 53 7.75 -4.74 22.97
CA ILE A 53 6.77 -5.55 22.23
C ILE A 53 6.94 -7.02 22.62
N GLU A 54 5.92 -7.57 23.28
CA GLU A 54 5.89 -8.99 23.61
C GLU A 54 5.64 -9.84 22.35
N VAL A 55 6.55 -10.79 22.09
CA VAL A 55 6.43 -11.72 20.96
C VAL A 55 6.34 -13.16 21.48
N PRO A 56 5.31 -13.94 21.12
CA PRO A 56 5.21 -15.34 21.50
C PRO A 56 6.41 -16.15 20.98
N GLN A 57 6.99 -17.00 21.83
CA GLN A 57 7.99 -17.99 21.39
C GLN A 57 7.29 -19.17 20.71
N ALA A 58 6.91 -19.00 19.45
CA ALA A 58 6.28 -20.02 18.63
C ALA A 58 7.00 -20.17 17.29
N ALA A 59 7.07 -21.40 16.78
CA ALA A 59 7.63 -21.67 15.45
C ALA A 59 6.72 -21.17 14.31
N THR A 60 5.43 -21.04 14.58
CA THR A 60 4.42 -20.54 13.65
C THR A 60 3.66 -19.37 14.25
N TYR A 61 3.15 -18.50 13.39
CA TYR A 61 2.35 -17.35 13.81
C TYR A 61 1.01 -17.81 14.39
N VAL A 62 0.65 -17.29 15.56
CA VAL A 62 -0.63 -17.57 16.23
C VAL A 62 -1.69 -16.62 15.69
N TRP A 63 -2.53 -17.11 14.78
CA TRP A 63 -3.61 -16.33 14.20
C TRP A 63 -4.68 -15.97 15.24
N GLN A 64 -5.18 -14.74 15.16
CA GLN A 64 -6.22 -14.22 16.03
C GLN A 64 -7.45 -13.93 15.17
N ASP A 65 -8.55 -14.64 15.42
CA ASP A 65 -9.77 -14.57 14.58
C ASP A 65 -10.46 -13.20 14.62
N ASP A 66 -10.29 -12.48 15.73
CA ASP A 66 -10.81 -11.13 15.95
C ASP A 66 -9.87 -10.02 15.44
N SER A 67 -8.63 -10.35 15.04
CA SER A 67 -7.68 -9.36 14.56
C SER A 67 -8.17 -8.68 13.29
N THR A 68 -8.27 -7.36 13.33
CA THR A 68 -8.64 -6.56 12.15
C THR A 68 -7.42 -6.14 11.32
N TYR A 69 -6.20 -6.52 11.73
CA TYR A 69 -4.94 -6.17 11.07
C TYR A 69 -4.26 -7.36 10.39
N ILE A 70 -4.25 -8.54 11.03
CA ILE A 70 -3.55 -9.73 10.55
C ILE A 70 -4.55 -10.89 10.51
N GLN A 71 -4.83 -11.39 9.30
CA GLN A 71 -5.82 -12.44 9.07
C GLN A 71 -5.21 -13.56 8.22
N HIS A 72 -5.47 -14.82 8.57
CA HIS A 72 -4.97 -15.98 7.83
C HIS A 72 -5.59 -15.99 6.42
N PRO A 73 -4.79 -15.87 5.34
CA PRO A 73 -5.32 -15.84 3.99
C PRO A 73 -5.57 -17.26 3.45
N PRO A 74 -6.63 -17.46 2.64
CA PRO A 74 -7.03 -18.79 2.15
C PRO A 74 -6.20 -19.26 0.94
N PHE A 75 -4.99 -18.73 0.74
CA PHE A 75 -4.22 -18.98 -0.49
C PHE A 75 -3.68 -20.41 -0.59
N PHE A 76 -3.48 -21.07 0.56
CA PHE A 76 -2.84 -22.37 0.67
C PHE A 76 -3.79 -23.47 1.14
N ASP A 77 -5.07 -23.18 1.36
CA ASP A 77 -6.04 -24.15 1.90
C ASP A 77 -6.17 -25.41 1.02
N ASP A 78 -5.95 -25.27 -0.29
CA ASP A 78 -6.03 -26.35 -1.28
C ASP A 78 -4.65 -26.83 -1.79
N ILE A 79 -3.54 -26.44 -1.13
CA ILE A 79 -2.18 -26.81 -1.52
C ILE A 79 -1.74 -28.06 -0.74
N GLY A 80 -1.79 -29.23 -1.39
CA GLY A 80 -1.34 -30.49 -0.80
C GLY A 80 -1.29 -31.68 -1.77
N GLY A 81 -2.01 -31.60 -2.89
CA GLY A 81 -1.96 -32.60 -3.97
C GLY A 81 -0.98 -32.26 -5.09
N PRO A 82 -0.91 -33.12 -6.13
CA PRO A 82 -0.24 -32.75 -7.38
C PRO A 82 -0.85 -31.45 -7.95
N PRO A 83 -0.04 -30.61 -8.64
CA PRO A 83 -0.54 -29.37 -9.23
C PRO A 83 -1.78 -29.62 -10.10
N PRO A 84 -2.83 -28.80 -9.99
CA PRO A 84 -4.03 -28.99 -10.78
C PRO A 84 -3.71 -28.81 -12.27
N VAL A 85 -4.32 -29.65 -13.12
CA VAL A 85 -4.25 -29.50 -14.57
C VAL A 85 -4.90 -28.17 -14.96
N VAL A 86 -4.15 -27.34 -15.69
CA VAL A 86 -4.67 -26.07 -16.23
C VAL A 86 -5.79 -26.37 -17.22
N LYS A 87 -6.95 -25.76 -17.02
CA LYS A 87 -8.15 -25.91 -17.86
C LYS A 87 -8.49 -24.59 -18.53
N ASP A 88 -9.16 -24.68 -19.67
CA ASP A 88 -9.72 -23.52 -20.34
C ASP A 88 -10.73 -22.79 -19.45
N ILE A 89 -10.67 -21.46 -19.49
CA ILE A 89 -11.64 -20.61 -18.80
C ILE A 89 -12.82 -20.39 -19.75
N THR A 90 -13.97 -20.97 -19.42
CA THR A 90 -15.21 -20.84 -20.20
C THR A 90 -16.26 -20.03 -19.43
N GLY A 91 -17.05 -19.21 -20.13
CA GLY A 91 -18.15 -18.44 -19.52
C GLY A 91 -17.72 -17.28 -18.60
N ALA A 92 -16.45 -16.85 -18.65
CA ALA A 92 -15.99 -15.70 -17.87
C ALA A 92 -16.68 -14.40 -18.31
N ARG A 93 -16.91 -13.51 -17.34
CA ARG A 93 -17.43 -12.16 -17.57
C ARG A 93 -16.33 -11.14 -17.34
N VAL A 94 -16.35 -10.05 -18.12
CA VAL A 94 -15.44 -8.93 -17.92
C VAL A 94 -15.80 -8.24 -16.61
N LEU A 95 -14.85 -8.21 -15.67
CA LEU A 95 -14.97 -7.55 -14.37
C LEU A 95 -14.85 -6.03 -14.51
N ALA A 96 -13.87 -5.57 -15.29
CA ALA A 96 -13.61 -4.18 -15.57
C ALA A 96 -12.93 -4.06 -16.94
N LEU A 97 -13.34 -3.05 -17.72
CA LEU A 97 -12.65 -2.66 -18.94
C LEU A 97 -11.96 -1.33 -18.66
N LEU A 98 -10.63 -1.34 -18.60
CA LEU A 98 -9.84 -0.18 -18.22
C LEU A 98 -9.07 0.35 -19.44
N GLY A 99 -8.96 1.67 -19.53
CA GLY A 99 -8.13 2.33 -20.56
C GLY A 99 -6.64 2.29 -20.22
N ASP A 100 -5.88 3.18 -20.85
CA ASP A 100 -4.43 3.27 -20.64
C ASP A 100 -4.05 3.93 -19.31
N SER A 101 -2.78 3.74 -18.91
CA SER A 101 -2.19 4.38 -17.72
C SER A 101 -2.84 3.98 -16.38
N VAL A 102 -3.29 2.72 -16.28
CA VAL A 102 -3.71 2.15 -15.00
C VAL A 102 -2.49 1.90 -14.12
N THR A 103 -2.37 2.64 -13.03
CA THR A 103 -1.33 2.46 -12.02
C THR A 103 -1.73 1.40 -11.00
N THR A 104 -0.76 0.92 -10.23
CA THR A 104 -1.01 0.00 -9.10
C THR A 104 -1.92 0.64 -8.04
N ASP A 105 -1.89 1.96 -7.86
CA ASP A 105 -2.78 2.67 -6.93
C ASP A 105 -4.24 2.68 -7.41
N HIS A 106 -4.50 2.60 -8.73
CA HIS A 106 -5.86 2.39 -9.24
C HIS A 106 -6.39 0.99 -8.91
N ILE A 107 -5.51 -0.01 -8.91
CA ILE A 107 -5.87 -1.42 -8.67
C ILE A 107 -5.97 -1.72 -7.17
N SER A 108 -5.02 -1.20 -6.38
CA SER A 108 -4.88 -1.41 -4.95
C SER A 108 -4.45 -0.09 -4.29
N LEU A 109 -5.42 0.61 -3.70
CA LEU A 109 -5.16 1.84 -2.95
C LEU A 109 -4.28 1.56 -1.73
N ALA A 110 -3.42 2.52 -1.40
CA ALA A 110 -2.74 2.56 -0.10
C ALA A 110 -3.37 3.57 0.88
N GLY A 111 -4.23 4.48 0.39
CA GLY A 111 -4.77 5.61 1.14
C GLY A 111 -5.90 5.28 2.13
N ASN A 112 -6.64 6.31 2.55
CA ASN A 112 -7.67 6.22 3.58
C ASN A 112 -8.84 5.30 3.17
N ILE A 113 -9.37 4.58 4.15
CA ILE A 113 -10.59 3.78 3.99
C ILE A 113 -11.79 4.68 4.27
N LYS A 114 -12.72 4.81 3.32
CA LYS A 114 -13.95 5.59 3.52
C LYS A 114 -14.98 4.81 4.33
N ALA A 115 -15.72 5.50 5.20
CA ALA A 115 -16.80 4.94 6.04
C ALA A 115 -17.84 4.15 5.24
N ASP A 116 -18.24 4.68 4.09
CA ASP A 116 -19.24 4.13 3.17
C ASP A 116 -18.66 3.11 2.16
N SER A 117 -17.36 2.80 2.22
CA SER A 117 -16.76 1.79 1.35
C SER A 117 -17.05 0.37 1.82
N PRO A 118 -16.99 -0.65 0.95
CA PRO A 118 -17.14 -2.05 1.37
C PRO A 118 -16.18 -2.45 2.50
N ALA A 119 -14.94 -1.96 2.48
CA ALA A 119 -13.97 -2.17 3.56
C ALA A 119 -14.38 -1.46 4.86
N GLY A 120 -14.93 -0.24 4.76
CA GLY A 120 -15.43 0.50 5.91
C GLY A 120 -16.66 -0.14 6.56
N HIS A 121 -17.55 -0.74 5.77
CA HIS A 121 -18.65 -1.56 6.30
C HIS A 121 -18.10 -2.79 7.04
N TYR A 122 -17.19 -3.55 6.43
CA TYR A 122 -16.57 -4.71 7.05
C TYR A 122 -15.87 -4.38 8.39
N LEU A 123 -15.16 -3.25 8.47
CA LEU A 123 -14.49 -2.82 9.70
C LEU A 123 -15.49 -2.43 10.79
N ARG A 124 -16.59 -1.76 10.45
CA ARG A 124 -17.68 -1.46 11.41
C ARG A 124 -18.39 -2.72 11.90
N ASP A 125 -18.63 -3.68 11.00
CA ASP A 125 -19.21 -4.98 11.39
C ASP A 125 -18.29 -5.75 12.36
N LYS A 126 -16.99 -5.45 12.35
CA LYS A 126 -15.97 -5.95 13.29
C LYS A 126 -15.77 -5.03 14.52
N GLY A 127 -16.60 -4.00 14.70
CA GLY A 127 -16.56 -3.10 15.86
C GLY A 127 -15.47 -2.02 15.80
N VAL A 128 -14.86 -1.78 14.63
CA VAL A 128 -13.86 -0.71 14.46
C VAL A 128 -14.56 0.60 14.12
N GLU A 129 -14.25 1.65 14.86
CA GLU A 129 -14.77 2.99 14.61
C GLU A 129 -14.09 3.66 13.40
N PRO A 130 -14.77 4.56 12.65
CA PRO A 130 -14.19 5.20 11.47
C PRO A 130 -12.86 5.93 11.69
N ARG A 131 -12.66 6.52 12.88
CA ARG A 131 -11.40 7.18 13.25
C ARG A 131 -10.22 6.19 13.35
N ASP A 132 -10.52 4.93 13.59
CA ASP A 132 -9.56 3.84 13.83
C ASP A 132 -9.39 2.93 12.60
N PHE A 133 -10.05 3.26 11.48
CA PHE A 133 -9.90 2.50 10.23
C PHE A 133 -8.47 2.46 9.71
N ASN A 134 -7.73 3.55 9.92
CA ASN A 134 -6.40 3.76 9.37
C ASN A 134 -6.44 3.67 7.82
N SER A 135 -5.32 3.35 7.18
CA SER A 135 -5.20 3.28 5.71
C SER A 135 -5.26 1.85 5.18
N TYR A 136 -5.60 1.67 3.91
CA TYR A 136 -5.45 0.37 3.22
C TYR A 136 -4.01 -0.16 3.34
N GLY A 137 -3.01 0.73 3.31
CA GLY A 137 -1.61 0.36 3.51
C GLY A 137 -1.36 -0.29 4.87
N SER A 138 -1.92 0.25 5.95
CA SER A 138 -1.80 -0.32 7.30
C SER A 138 -2.52 -1.66 7.47
N ARG A 139 -3.51 -1.96 6.62
CA ARG A 139 -4.35 -3.16 6.68
C ARG A 139 -3.92 -4.27 5.73
N ARG A 140 -2.69 -4.21 5.18
CA ARG A 140 -2.17 -5.19 4.20
C ARG A 140 -2.11 -6.63 4.72
N GLY A 141 -1.98 -6.81 6.04
CA GLY A 141 -2.06 -8.13 6.68
C GLY A 141 -3.46 -8.73 6.71
N ASN A 142 -4.50 -7.96 6.32
CA ASN A 142 -5.88 -8.39 6.30
C ASN A 142 -6.42 -8.48 4.88
N HIS A 143 -6.41 -9.69 4.32
CA HIS A 143 -6.89 -9.95 2.95
C HIS A 143 -8.37 -9.57 2.74
N GLN A 144 -9.22 -9.61 3.78
CA GLN A 144 -10.62 -9.20 3.70
C GLN A 144 -10.78 -7.71 3.43
N VAL A 145 -9.93 -6.87 4.03
CA VAL A 145 -9.88 -5.43 3.77
C VAL A 145 -9.32 -5.18 2.37
N MET A 146 -8.22 -5.85 2.01
CA MET A 146 -7.54 -5.62 0.73
C MET A 146 -8.40 -6.00 -0.48
N MET A 147 -9.11 -7.12 -0.44
CA MET A 147 -10.05 -7.50 -1.53
C MET A 147 -11.19 -6.48 -1.68
N ARG A 148 -11.66 -5.90 -0.58
CA ARG A 148 -12.71 -4.87 -0.59
C ARG A 148 -12.20 -3.50 -1.06
N GLY A 149 -10.89 -3.27 -0.97
CA GLY A 149 -10.20 -2.09 -1.51
C GLY A 149 -9.80 -2.22 -2.98
N THR A 150 -9.90 -3.41 -3.57
CA THR A 150 -9.55 -3.65 -4.97
C THR A 150 -10.43 -2.83 -5.91
N PHE A 151 -9.79 -2.09 -6.82
CA PHE A 151 -10.43 -1.15 -7.74
C PHE A 151 -11.26 -0.04 -7.06
N ALA A 152 -11.15 0.17 -5.74
CA ALA A 152 -11.94 1.16 -5.01
C ALA A 152 -11.48 2.62 -5.26
N ASN A 153 -10.47 2.83 -6.10
CA ASN A 153 -9.93 4.16 -6.38
C ASN A 153 -10.95 4.97 -7.17
N ILE A 154 -11.33 6.13 -6.63
CA ILE A 154 -12.32 7.03 -7.26
C ILE A 154 -11.87 7.56 -8.62
N SER A 155 -10.56 7.55 -8.89
CA SER A 155 -9.98 7.98 -10.16
C SER A 155 -9.99 6.89 -11.24
N ILE A 156 -10.31 5.64 -10.89
CA ILE A 156 -10.39 4.56 -11.87
C ILE A 156 -11.52 4.84 -12.86
N ARG A 157 -11.22 4.69 -14.15
CA ARG A 157 -12.19 4.81 -15.25
C ARG A 157 -12.49 3.44 -15.80
N ASN A 158 -13.76 3.06 -15.75
CA ASN A 158 -14.24 1.80 -16.32
C ASN A 158 -15.04 2.13 -17.59
N GLU A 159 -14.54 1.68 -18.74
CA GLU A 159 -15.15 1.90 -20.04
C GLU A 159 -16.52 1.22 -20.15
N MET A 160 -16.77 0.17 -19.35
CA MET A 160 -18.10 -0.45 -19.23
C MET A 160 -19.17 0.53 -18.71
N LEU A 161 -18.76 1.62 -18.05
CA LEU A 161 -19.64 2.68 -17.52
C LEU A 161 -19.57 3.96 -18.38
N GLY A 162 -19.15 3.86 -19.64
CA GLY A 162 -18.97 4.99 -20.55
C GLY A 162 -17.80 5.89 -20.18
N GLY A 163 -16.72 5.32 -19.62
CA GLY A 163 -15.48 6.02 -19.28
C GLY A 163 -15.59 6.99 -18.09
N LYS A 164 -16.73 7.00 -17.38
CA LYS A 164 -16.96 7.85 -16.21
C LYS A 164 -16.14 7.35 -15.01
N ARG A 165 -15.71 8.29 -14.17
CA ARG A 165 -15.19 7.97 -12.83
C ARG A 165 -16.29 7.29 -12.03
N ARG A 166 -15.94 6.27 -11.25
CA ARG A 166 -16.93 5.63 -10.37
C ARG A 166 -17.53 6.66 -9.41
N GLN A 167 -18.85 6.87 -9.51
CA GLN A 167 -19.64 7.32 -8.37
C GLN A 167 -19.83 6.12 -7.45
N HIS A 168 -19.86 6.37 -6.15
CA HIS A 168 -19.84 5.35 -5.10
C HIS A 168 -21.15 4.55 -5.13
N GLU A 169 -21.25 3.55 -6.01
CA GLU A 169 -22.35 2.61 -6.03
C GLU A 169 -22.12 1.49 -5.00
N PRO A 170 -23.13 1.13 -4.21
CA PRO A 170 -23.03 -0.02 -3.31
C PRO A 170 -22.80 -1.26 -4.15
N GLN A 171 -21.68 -1.95 -3.91
CA GLN A 171 -21.39 -3.22 -4.58
C GLN A 171 -22.38 -4.28 -4.10
N GLY A 172 -23.53 -4.37 -4.78
CA GLY A 172 -24.41 -5.52 -4.70
C GLY A 172 -23.68 -6.75 -5.21
N ASN A 173 -23.40 -7.67 -4.29
CA ASN A 173 -23.05 -9.08 -4.55
C ASN A 173 -21.81 -9.36 -5.42
N PHE A 174 -20.65 -8.78 -5.06
CA PHE A 174 -19.36 -9.35 -5.46
C PHE A 174 -18.92 -10.46 -4.47
N ARG A 175 -19.74 -11.52 -4.36
CA ARG A 175 -19.35 -12.73 -3.62
C ARG A 175 -18.72 -13.74 -4.58
N ASN A 176 -17.52 -14.15 -4.20
CA ASN A 176 -16.71 -15.28 -4.68
C ASN A 176 -15.86 -15.05 -5.94
N ARG A 177 -14.55 -15.33 -5.72
CA ARG A 177 -13.44 -15.49 -6.68
C ARG A 177 -12.67 -14.23 -7.08
N LEU A 178 -11.85 -13.76 -6.14
CA LEU A 178 -10.57 -13.09 -6.42
C LEU A 178 -9.46 -13.99 -5.85
N PHE A 179 -9.08 -15.01 -6.62
CA PHE A 179 -8.01 -15.93 -6.28
C PHE A 179 -6.65 -15.37 -6.75
N SER A 180 -5.70 -15.36 -5.81
CA SER A 180 -4.24 -15.17 -5.95
C SER A 180 -3.72 -13.79 -6.39
N TRP A 181 -3.23 -13.02 -5.41
CA TRP A 181 -2.56 -11.73 -5.61
C TRP A 181 -1.03 -11.83 -5.73
N LEU A 182 -0.42 -12.97 -5.40
CA LEU A 182 1.02 -13.17 -5.64
C LEU A 182 1.34 -13.25 -7.15
N PHE A 183 0.39 -13.75 -7.96
CA PHE A 183 0.54 -13.84 -9.41
C PHE A 183 0.46 -12.48 -10.12
N LEU A 184 -0.33 -11.53 -9.62
CA LEU A 184 -0.46 -10.21 -10.26
C LEU A 184 0.80 -9.36 -10.05
N TRP A 185 1.48 -9.50 -8.90
CA TRP A 185 2.74 -8.80 -8.65
C TRP A 185 3.88 -9.33 -9.54
N LEU A 186 3.97 -10.66 -9.70
CA LEU A 186 4.89 -11.31 -10.63
C LEU A 186 4.57 -10.98 -12.11
N LEU A 187 3.30 -10.95 -12.51
CA LEU A 187 2.89 -10.63 -13.88
C LEU A 187 3.17 -9.15 -14.23
N ILE A 188 2.96 -8.22 -13.29
CA ILE A 188 3.26 -6.79 -13.49
C ILE A 188 4.77 -6.53 -13.55
N MET A 189 5.58 -7.26 -12.78
CA MET A 189 7.04 -7.18 -12.89
C MET A 189 7.57 -7.84 -14.17
N GLN A 190 7.00 -8.97 -14.60
CA GLN A 190 7.43 -9.65 -15.83
C GLN A 190 7.12 -8.82 -17.09
N LEU A 191 5.95 -8.17 -17.14
CA LEU A 191 5.55 -7.32 -18.27
C LEU A 191 6.35 -6.01 -18.38
N ARG A 192 7.10 -5.60 -17.35
CA ARG A 192 8.05 -4.47 -17.42
C ARG A 192 9.42 -4.86 -17.99
N HIS A 193 9.81 -6.12 -17.91
CA HIS A 193 11.11 -6.57 -18.38
C HIS A 193 11.16 -6.82 -19.90
N ASP A 194 10.01 -7.06 -20.53
CA ASP A 194 9.92 -7.38 -21.97
C ASP A 194 9.88 -6.13 -22.88
N LYS A 195 9.89 -4.91 -22.32
CA LYS A 195 9.94 -3.65 -23.11
C LYS A 195 11.29 -2.95 -23.17
N VAL A 196 12.38 -3.59 -22.69
CA VAL A 196 13.76 -3.02 -22.73
C VAL A 196 14.69 -3.81 -23.66
N LYS A 197 14.14 -4.58 -24.60
CA LYS A 197 14.90 -5.17 -25.71
C LYS A 197 14.23 -4.91 -27.06
N CYS A 198 14.31 -3.66 -27.51
CA CYS A 198 14.49 -3.26 -28.90
C CYS A 198 15.27 -1.94 -28.89
#